data_AF-A0A7X7Y003-F1
#
_entry.id   AF-A0A7X7Y003-F1
#
_cell.length_a   1.000
_cell.length_b   1.000
_cell.length_c   1.000
_cell.angle_alpha   90.00
_cell.angle_beta   90.00
_cell.angle_gamma   90.00
#
_symmetry.space_group_name_H-M   'P 1'
#
loop_
_entity.id
_entity.type
_entity.pdbx_description
1 polymer ?
#
loop_
_entity_poly.entity_id
_entity_poly.type
_entity_poly.pdbx_seq_one_letter_code
_entity_poly.pdbx_strand_id
1 'polypeptide(L)'
;ERVKGKDDIITIGMRGDGDEAMSDETDVQLLERIVRNQRAIIEDVTGRPASETPQLWALYKEVLDYYDNGMRVPDDVIILLCDDNWGNVRRLPNAEERKHPGGWGLYYHVDYVGAPRNTKWLNVTPVQNMWEQLQLTYDYGVDKLWVLNVGDLKPMEYPITLFLDMAWDPKSYTVDNLLDHVYNFCAQQFGADQAQEAARILNLYSKYAGRVTPEMLDRRTYNLETGEWKQVVDEFIKLEAEALRQYLTLKPEYRDAYKQIILYPVQALANLYEMYYSQAMNHKLYAENNAAANFWADNVERTFKRDAELGYDYNKVMSGGKWDGMMTQKKIGYTTWNDNFPADKLPEIYRISEPEKAVGSYVFEPSNGYVAIEAEHYFKAVNAPETEWTCIPYMGRTLSGMALMPYTKNTDGAALSYKMKLPEGVTKVTVRVVVKSTLAFRNLDGHRYNVALDGGEAVTVNFNSDLNEKPENIYSIFYPTVASRVVEKKVELEVPASEDGTHILTLSPLDPGIVFEKIVVDFGGYKPSYLFMNESPSKREL
;
A
#
# COMPACT_ATOMS: atom_id res chain seq x y z
N GLU A 1 -0.96 -20.40 47.61
CA GLU A 1 0.15 -20.31 48.60
C GLU A 1 1.21 -19.29 48.21
N ARG A 2 1.87 -19.42 47.03
CA ARG A 2 2.98 -18.56 46.58
C ARG A 2 2.71 -17.04 46.59
N VAL A 3 1.47 -16.64 46.33
CA VAL A 3 1.06 -15.22 46.23
C VAL A 3 0.35 -14.72 47.50
N LYS A 4 0.34 -15.52 48.58
CA LYS A 4 -0.30 -15.12 49.84
C LYS A 4 0.37 -13.85 50.40
N GLY A 5 -0.45 -12.86 50.75
CA GLY A 5 0.01 -11.57 51.28
C GLY A 5 0.47 -10.57 50.20
N LYS A 6 0.22 -10.86 48.92
CA LYS A 6 0.39 -9.93 47.80
C LYS A 6 -0.97 -9.46 47.30
N ASP A 7 -0.97 -8.37 46.54
CA ASP A 7 -2.16 -7.81 45.90
C ASP A 7 -2.45 -8.42 44.51
N ASP A 8 -1.92 -9.62 44.26
CA ASP A 8 -2.12 -10.35 43.00
C ASP A 8 -3.59 -10.76 42.84
N ILE A 9 -4.14 -10.61 41.63
CA ILE A 9 -5.49 -11.10 41.29
C ILE A 9 -5.39 -12.57 40.84
N ILE A 10 -6.27 -13.42 41.38
CA ILE A 10 -6.27 -14.86 41.10
C ILE A 10 -7.15 -15.18 39.90
N THR A 11 -6.56 -15.66 38.82
CA THR A 11 -7.33 -16.23 37.69
C THR A 11 -7.99 -17.55 38.10
N ILE A 12 -9.31 -17.61 37.95
CA ILE A 12 -10.13 -18.80 38.17
C ILE A 12 -10.76 -19.28 36.86
N GLY A 13 -11.35 -20.47 36.90
CA GLY A 13 -11.68 -21.23 35.69
C GLY A 13 -10.45 -21.97 35.16
N MET A 14 -10.60 -22.63 34.02
CA MET A 14 -9.54 -23.40 33.39
C MET A 14 -9.84 -23.54 31.90
N ARG A 15 -8.80 -23.50 31.07
CA ARG A 15 -8.81 -23.84 29.64
C ARG A 15 -7.87 -25.03 29.41
N GLY A 16 -7.71 -25.47 28.16
CA GLY A 16 -6.75 -26.50 27.78
C GLY A 16 -5.30 -26.09 28.07
N ASP A 17 -4.36 -27.02 27.91
CA ASP A 17 -2.94 -26.72 28.08
C ASP A 17 -2.45 -25.85 26.91
N GLY A 18 -2.13 -24.58 27.19
CA GLY A 18 -1.88 -23.56 26.17
C GLY A 18 -3.12 -22.76 25.77
N ASP A 19 -3.14 -22.20 24.55
CA ASP A 19 -4.30 -21.46 24.02
C ASP A 19 -5.29 -22.41 23.31
N GLU A 20 -5.70 -23.45 24.01
CA GLU A 20 -6.60 -24.51 23.52
C GLU A 20 -7.86 -24.63 24.41
N ALA A 21 -8.93 -25.14 23.83
CA ALA A 21 -10.15 -25.47 24.59
C ALA A 21 -9.91 -26.69 25.50
N MET A 22 -10.65 -26.78 26.61
CA MET A 22 -10.54 -27.93 27.53
C MET A 22 -11.16 -29.21 26.94
N SER A 23 -12.18 -29.07 26.10
CA SER A 23 -12.89 -30.15 25.39
C SER A 23 -13.65 -29.59 24.19
N ASP A 24 -13.97 -30.45 23.21
CA ASP A 24 -14.79 -30.09 22.04
C ASP A 24 -16.26 -29.79 22.39
N GLU A 25 -16.75 -30.35 23.51
CA GLU A 25 -18.10 -30.11 24.03
C GLU A 25 -18.07 -29.10 25.21
N THR A 26 -19.08 -28.23 25.28
CA THR A 26 -19.25 -27.21 26.33
C THR A 26 -19.59 -27.86 27.68
N ASP A 27 -18.60 -28.41 28.39
CA ASP A 27 -18.80 -29.03 29.71
C ASP A 27 -18.91 -27.98 30.84
N VAL A 28 -20.05 -27.29 30.87
CA VAL A 28 -20.41 -26.30 31.92
C VAL A 28 -20.27 -26.88 33.32
N GLN A 29 -20.68 -28.14 33.52
CA GLN A 29 -20.68 -28.78 34.85
C GLN A 29 -19.25 -29.01 35.36
N LEU A 30 -18.33 -29.40 34.48
CA LEU A 30 -16.92 -29.52 34.82
C LEU A 30 -16.35 -28.17 35.25
N LEU A 31 -16.60 -27.11 34.49
CA LEU A 31 -16.06 -25.79 34.77
C LEU A 31 -16.60 -25.20 36.08
N GLU A 32 -17.90 -25.39 36.37
CA GLU A 32 -18.50 -25.03 37.67
C GLU A 32 -17.84 -25.78 38.85
N ARG A 33 -17.55 -27.07 38.67
CA ARG A 33 -16.85 -27.88 39.68
C ARG A 33 -15.42 -27.40 39.88
N ILE A 34 -14.71 -27.05 38.81
CA ILE A 34 -13.35 -26.50 38.86
C ILE A 34 -13.36 -25.19 39.66
N VAL A 35 -14.25 -24.25 39.32
CA VAL A 35 -14.36 -22.96 40.02
C VAL A 35 -14.67 -23.16 41.51
N ARG A 36 -15.60 -24.06 41.85
CA ARG A 36 -15.92 -24.38 43.24
C ARG A 36 -14.70 -24.89 44.00
N ASN A 37 -13.95 -25.83 43.41
CA ASN A 37 -12.78 -26.41 44.04
C ASN A 37 -11.64 -25.39 44.18
N GLN A 38 -11.42 -24.54 43.18
CA GLN A 38 -10.45 -23.46 43.24
C GLN A 38 -10.75 -22.50 44.39
N ARG A 39 -12.03 -22.14 44.61
CA ARG A 39 -12.44 -21.28 45.72
C ARG A 39 -12.25 -21.92 47.09
N ALA A 40 -12.55 -23.20 47.23
CA ALA A 40 -12.25 -23.93 48.47
C ALA A 40 -10.75 -23.91 48.78
N ILE A 41 -9.90 -24.09 47.77
CA ILE A 41 -8.44 -23.98 47.92
C ILE A 41 -8.02 -22.57 48.35
N ILE A 42 -8.64 -21.52 47.79
CA ILE A 42 -8.38 -20.14 48.20
C ILE A 42 -8.72 -19.95 49.68
N GLU A 43 -9.87 -20.46 50.14
CA GLU A 43 -10.29 -20.37 51.54
C GLU A 43 -9.34 -21.10 52.47
N ASP A 44 -8.97 -22.34 52.13
CA ASP A 44 -8.05 -23.16 52.92
C ASP A 44 -6.67 -22.49 53.07
N VAL A 45 -6.16 -21.92 51.98
CA VAL A 45 -4.83 -21.30 51.94
C VAL A 45 -4.82 -19.95 52.65
N THR A 46 -5.84 -19.13 52.45
CA THR A 46 -5.90 -17.76 52.98
C THR A 46 -6.40 -17.72 54.42
N GLY A 47 -7.24 -18.68 54.83
CA GLY A 47 -7.96 -18.66 56.09
C GLY A 47 -9.07 -17.62 56.14
N ARG A 48 -9.52 -17.13 54.97
CA ARG A 48 -10.54 -16.09 54.80
C ARG A 48 -11.55 -16.54 53.74
N PRO A 49 -12.77 -15.97 53.71
CA PRO A 49 -13.72 -16.23 52.63
C PRO A 49 -13.09 -15.98 51.25
N ALA A 50 -13.41 -16.80 50.24
CA ALA A 50 -12.86 -16.63 48.90
C ALA A 50 -13.14 -15.22 48.35
N SER A 51 -14.29 -14.63 48.68
CA SER A 51 -14.69 -13.28 48.27
C SER A 51 -13.79 -12.15 48.76
N GLU A 52 -12.92 -12.39 49.75
CA GLU A 52 -11.92 -11.41 50.18
C GLU A 52 -10.62 -11.49 49.37
N THR A 53 -10.48 -12.47 48.47
CA THR A 53 -9.36 -12.59 47.55
C THR A 53 -9.80 -12.16 46.15
N PRO A 54 -9.20 -11.11 45.56
CA PRO A 54 -9.54 -10.67 44.20
C PRO A 54 -9.39 -11.81 43.20
N GLN A 55 -10.44 -12.06 42.45
CA GLN A 55 -10.51 -13.14 41.45
C GLN A 55 -10.96 -12.59 40.12
N LEU A 56 -10.46 -13.18 39.03
CA LEU A 56 -10.92 -12.88 37.67
C LEU A 56 -11.27 -14.17 36.94
N TRP A 57 -12.35 -14.13 36.16
CA TRP A 57 -12.69 -15.18 35.19
C TRP A 57 -12.75 -14.58 33.79
N ALA A 58 -11.90 -15.07 32.89
CA ALA A 58 -11.81 -14.59 31.52
C ALA A 58 -12.79 -15.30 30.59
N LEU A 59 -13.69 -14.55 29.97
CA LEU A 59 -14.61 -15.02 28.93
C LEU A 59 -13.94 -14.97 27.55
N TYR A 60 -12.80 -15.64 27.43
CA TYR A 60 -11.98 -15.63 26.23
C TYR A 60 -12.36 -16.75 25.27
N LYS A 61 -12.44 -16.43 23.96
CA LYS A 61 -12.80 -17.36 22.88
C LYS A 61 -14.06 -18.18 23.19
N GLU A 62 -13.93 -19.50 23.37
CA GLU A 62 -15.02 -20.46 23.61
C GLU A 62 -15.66 -20.30 24.99
N VAL A 63 -14.97 -19.69 25.96
CA VAL A 63 -15.47 -19.52 27.34
C VAL A 63 -16.70 -18.59 27.37
N LEU A 64 -16.81 -17.68 26.41
CA LEU A 64 -18.00 -16.82 26.26
C LEU A 64 -19.28 -17.64 26.02
N ASP A 65 -19.19 -18.73 25.26
CA ASP A 65 -20.36 -19.57 24.96
C ASP A 65 -20.89 -20.28 26.21
N TYR A 66 -20.02 -20.60 27.19
CA TYR A 66 -20.46 -21.15 28.48
C TYR A 66 -21.30 -20.13 29.24
N TYR A 67 -20.87 -18.86 29.25
CA TYR A 67 -21.61 -17.77 29.90
C TYR A 67 -22.98 -17.56 29.23
N ASP A 68 -23.02 -17.55 27.89
CA ASP A 68 -24.25 -17.37 27.13
C ASP A 68 -25.22 -18.56 27.29
N ASN A 69 -24.70 -19.77 27.48
CA ASN A 69 -25.47 -20.98 27.80
C ASN A 69 -25.91 -21.07 29.28
N GLY A 70 -25.72 -20.00 30.06
CA GLY A 70 -26.29 -19.88 31.40
C GLY A 70 -25.32 -20.15 32.54
N MET A 71 -24.05 -20.46 32.27
CA MET A 71 -23.04 -20.55 33.33
C MET A 71 -22.86 -19.19 34.00
N ARG A 72 -22.77 -19.19 35.33
CA ARG A 72 -22.51 -17.98 36.13
C ARG A 72 -21.34 -18.22 37.07
N VAL A 73 -20.71 -17.13 37.50
CA VAL A 73 -19.68 -17.13 38.55
C VAL A 73 -20.18 -16.39 39.78
N PRO A 74 -19.58 -16.64 40.96
CA PRO A 74 -19.91 -15.91 42.17
C PRO A 74 -19.81 -14.39 42.02
N ASP A 75 -20.68 -13.67 42.75
CA ASP A 75 -20.88 -12.23 42.65
C ASP A 75 -19.61 -11.39 42.85
N ASP A 76 -18.62 -11.89 43.59
CA ASP A 76 -17.35 -11.20 43.89
C ASP A 76 -16.31 -11.28 42.76
N VAL A 77 -16.49 -12.16 41.78
CA VAL A 77 -15.50 -12.42 40.72
C VAL A 77 -15.57 -11.33 39.65
N ILE A 78 -14.44 -10.76 39.27
CA ILE A 78 -14.33 -9.86 38.11
C ILE A 78 -14.55 -10.68 36.83
N ILE A 79 -15.53 -10.29 36.01
CA ILE A 79 -15.75 -10.94 34.71
C ILE A 79 -14.94 -10.19 33.66
N LEU A 80 -13.88 -10.82 33.16
CA LEU A 80 -12.99 -10.25 32.16
C LEU A 80 -13.50 -10.58 30.76
N LEU A 81 -14.07 -9.59 30.10
CA LEU A 81 -14.46 -9.64 28.68
C LEU A 81 -13.22 -9.54 27.80
N CYS A 82 -13.35 -9.93 26.54
CA CYS A 82 -12.26 -9.89 25.58
C CYS A 82 -12.73 -9.26 24.27
N ASP A 83 -11.81 -8.60 23.59
CA ASP A 83 -11.97 -8.31 22.17
C ASP A 83 -11.87 -9.58 21.32
N ASP A 84 -11.95 -9.40 20.00
CA ASP A 84 -11.80 -10.44 18.99
C ASP A 84 -10.34 -10.73 18.62
N ASN A 85 -9.39 -10.25 19.42
CA ASN A 85 -7.94 -10.21 19.19
C ASN A 85 -7.47 -9.21 18.11
N TRP A 86 -8.41 -8.45 17.53
CA TRP A 86 -8.16 -7.44 16.50
C TRP A 86 -8.68 -6.06 16.91
N GLY A 87 -8.93 -5.87 18.21
CA GLY A 87 -9.40 -4.63 18.80
C GLY A 87 -10.92 -4.44 18.81
N ASN A 88 -11.74 -5.39 18.36
CA ASN A 88 -13.20 -5.23 18.41
C ASN A 88 -13.80 -5.96 19.60
N VAL A 89 -14.42 -5.23 20.52
CA VAL A 89 -14.99 -5.78 21.75
C VAL A 89 -16.18 -6.71 21.41
N ARG A 90 -16.07 -7.99 21.78
CA ARG A 90 -17.06 -9.02 21.36
C ARG A 90 -18.40 -8.90 22.07
N ARG A 91 -18.38 -8.46 23.33
CA ARG A 91 -19.53 -8.47 24.23
C ARG A 91 -19.35 -7.39 25.29
N LEU A 92 -20.45 -6.77 25.70
CA LEU A 92 -20.52 -5.80 26.79
C LEU A 92 -21.72 -6.12 27.69
N PRO A 93 -21.67 -5.81 28.99
CA PRO A 93 -22.73 -6.15 29.91
C PRO A 93 -23.99 -5.33 29.62
N ASN A 94 -25.14 -6.00 29.67
CA ASN A 94 -26.43 -5.33 29.60
C ASN A 94 -26.78 -4.61 30.92
N ALA A 95 -27.95 -3.97 30.99
CA ALA A 95 -28.37 -3.19 32.16
C ALA A 95 -28.45 -4.01 33.48
N GLU A 96 -28.81 -5.29 33.42
CA GLU A 96 -28.85 -6.16 34.59
C GLU A 96 -27.46 -6.69 34.94
N GLU A 97 -26.68 -7.11 33.94
CA GLU A 97 -25.31 -7.60 34.11
C GLU A 97 -24.37 -6.55 34.69
N ARG A 98 -24.56 -5.26 34.36
CA ARG A 98 -23.80 -4.15 34.97
C ARG A 98 -23.96 -4.05 36.49
N LYS A 99 -24.99 -4.69 37.07
CA LYS A 99 -25.19 -4.73 38.53
C LYS A 99 -24.34 -5.81 39.22
N HIS A 100 -23.60 -6.63 38.46
CA HIS A 100 -22.70 -7.65 39.00
C HIS A 100 -21.66 -7.03 39.95
N PRO A 101 -21.64 -7.39 41.25
CA PRO A 101 -20.83 -6.68 42.26
C PRO A 101 -19.31 -6.71 42.02
N GLY A 102 -18.79 -7.81 41.49
CA GLY A 102 -17.38 -7.98 41.11
C GLY A 102 -16.99 -7.11 39.92
N GLY A 103 -17.98 -6.61 39.18
CA GLY A 103 -17.84 -5.77 37.99
C GLY A 103 -17.15 -6.47 36.81
N TRP A 104 -16.79 -5.66 35.82
CA TRP A 104 -16.37 -6.14 34.50
C TRP A 104 -15.02 -5.56 34.11
N GLY A 105 -14.20 -6.39 33.46
CA GLY A 105 -12.94 -5.99 32.86
C GLY A 105 -12.90 -6.20 31.35
N LEU A 106 -11.87 -5.64 30.71
CA LEU A 106 -11.56 -5.81 29.29
C LEU A 106 -10.13 -6.32 29.10
N TYR A 107 -9.98 -7.34 28.26
CA TYR A 107 -8.73 -7.77 27.67
C TYR A 107 -8.72 -7.39 26.18
N TYR A 108 -7.79 -6.53 25.79
CA TYR A 108 -7.72 -5.89 24.46
C TYR A 108 -6.38 -6.20 23.79
N HIS A 109 -6.32 -6.20 22.45
CA HIS A 109 -5.11 -6.55 21.71
C HIS A 109 -4.62 -5.42 20.79
N VAL A 110 -3.30 -5.20 20.79
CA VAL A 110 -2.57 -4.48 19.74
C VAL A 110 -1.51 -5.36 19.07
N ASP A 111 -1.39 -6.61 19.50
CA ASP A 111 -0.52 -7.67 19.01
C ASP A 111 -1.26 -9.00 19.15
N TYR A 112 -1.10 -9.92 18.18
CA TYR A 112 -1.78 -11.20 18.24
C TYR A 112 -1.06 -12.35 17.53
N VAL A 113 -1.09 -13.52 18.17
CA VAL A 113 -0.70 -14.82 17.60
C VAL A 113 -1.95 -15.65 17.40
N GLY A 114 -2.33 -15.88 16.14
CA GLY A 114 -3.52 -16.65 15.82
C GLY A 114 -4.12 -16.33 14.46
N ALA A 115 -5.42 -16.61 14.32
CA ALA A 115 -6.15 -16.50 13.07
C ALA A 115 -6.63 -15.05 12.78
N PRO A 116 -6.82 -14.68 11.49
CA PRO A 116 -6.48 -15.47 10.29
C PRO A 116 -4.98 -15.51 10.00
N ARG A 117 -4.20 -14.61 10.60
CA ARG A 117 -2.73 -14.56 10.57
C ARG A 117 -2.21 -13.77 11.76
N ASN A 118 -1.00 -14.11 12.22
CA ASN A 118 -0.29 -13.34 13.24
C ASN A 118 -0.17 -11.85 12.84
N THR A 119 -0.22 -10.97 13.84
CA THR A 119 0.17 -9.56 13.75
C THR A 119 1.14 -9.27 14.89
N LYS A 120 2.45 -9.32 14.59
CA LYS A 120 3.50 -9.29 15.61
C LYS A 120 4.62 -8.28 15.36
N TRP A 121 4.68 -7.68 14.17
CA TRP A 121 5.87 -6.92 13.79
C TRP A 121 5.84 -5.44 14.18
N LEU A 122 4.77 -4.73 13.80
CA LEU A 122 4.64 -3.28 13.98
C LEU A 122 3.29 -2.93 14.57
N ASN A 123 3.17 -1.70 15.09
CA ASN A 123 1.88 -1.13 15.45
C ASN A 123 0.97 -1.03 14.21
N VAL A 124 -0.13 -1.76 14.23
CA VAL A 124 -1.18 -1.77 13.20
C VAL A 124 -2.51 -1.22 13.70
N THR A 125 -2.55 -0.64 14.91
CA THR A 125 -3.79 -0.14 15.52
C THR A 125 -3.96 1.35 15.23
N PRO A 126 -4.98 1.76 14.43
CA PRO A 126 -5.30 3.17 14.28
C PRO A 126 -5.72 3.78 15.62
N VAL A 127 -5.32 5.03 15.84
CA VAL A 127 -5.68 5.82 17.04
C VAL A 127 -7.19 5.79 17.29
N GLN A 128 -7.96 5.96 16.21
CA GLN A 128 -9.42 6.06 16.25
C GLN A 128 -10.08 4.75 16.66
N ASN A 129 -9.55 3.61 16.22
CA ASN A 129 -10.13 2.30 16.52
C ASN A 129 -10.03 2.00 18.01
N MET A 130 -8.86 2.21 18.60
CA MET A 130 -8.67 2.03 20.05
C MET A 130 -9.59 2.97 20.83
N TRP A 131 -9.63 4.26 20.50
CA TRP A 131 -10.49 5.20 21.21
C TRP A 131 -11.97 4.82 21.13
N GLU A 132 -12.48 4.50 19.93
CA GLU A 132 -13.90 4.21 19.72
C GLU A 132 -14.36 2.98 20.49
N GLN A 133 -13.52 1.93 20.55
CA GLN A 133 -13.83 0.70 21.28
C GLN A 133 -13.68 0.88 22.80
N LEU A 134 -12.69 1.63 23.27
CA LEU A 134 -12.49 1.86 24.71
C LEU A 134 -13.54 2.82 25.31
N GLN A 135 -13.95 3.87 24.59
CA GLN A 135 -15.05 4.73 25.05
C GLN A 135 -16.37 3.95 25.11
N LEU A 136 -16.62 3.06 24.13
CA LEU A 136 -17.77 2.15 24.12
C LEU A 136 -17.72 1.20 25.32
N THR A 137 -16.57 0.60 25.59
CA THR A 137 -16.34 -0.28 26.75
C THR A 137 -16.67 0.41 28.06
N TYR A 138 -16.17 1.63 28.25
CA TYR A 138 -16.42 2.39 29.46
C TYR A 138 -17.88 2.81 29.62
N ASP A 139 -18.56 3.20 28.52
CA ASP A 139 -19.98 3.58 28.52
C ASP A 139 -20.90 2.44 28.97
N TYR A 140 -20.48 1.20 28.73
CA TYR A 140 -21.16 0.00 29.17
C TYR A 140 -20.70 -0.46 30.57
N GLY A 141 -20.00 0.36 31.34
CA GLY A 141 -19.66 0.08 32.74
C GLY A 141 -18.64 -1.03 32.94
N VAL A 142 -17.76 -1.24 31.96
CA VAL A 142 -16.61 -2.14 32.08
C VAL A 142 -15.42 -1.32 32.56
N ASP A 143 -15.29 -1.16 33.88
CA ASP A 143 -14.39 -0.20 34.53
C ASP A 143 -13.54 -0.78 35.66
N LYS A 144 -13.55 -2.11 35.88
CA LYS A 144 -12.80 -2.74 36.98
C LYS A 144 -11.35 -3.07 36.64
N LEU A 145 -11.09 -3.54 35.43
CA LEU A 145 -9.77 -4.02 35.03
C LEU A 145 -9.62 -3.95 33.51
N TRP A 146 -8.66 -3.19 33.02
CA TRP A 146 -8.29 -3.13 31.60
C TRP A 146 -6.87 -3.66 31.42
N VAL A 147 -6.71 -4.65 30.54
CA VAL A 147 -5.41 -5.27 30.21
C VAL A 147 -5.22 -5.24 28.71
N LEU A 148 -4.05 -4.79 28.27
CA LEU A 148 -3.64 -4.73 26.87
C LEU A 148 -2.58 -5.79 26.59
N ASN A 149 -2.79 -6.62 25.56
CA ASN A 149 -1.73 -7.43 24.97
C ASN A 149 -0.86 -6.53 24.10
N VAL A 150 0.41 -6.37 24.50
CA VAL A 150 1.38 -5.45 23.90
C VAL A 150 2.48 -6.15 23.10
N GLY A 151 2.38 -7.47 22.91
CA GLY A 151 3.46 -8.27 22.31
C GLY A 151 4.77 -8.06 23.06
N ASP A 152 5.80 -7.62 22.32
CA ASP A 152 7.15 -7.34 22.83
C ASP A 152 7.30 -5.96 23.51
N LEU A 153 6.19 -5.28 23.83
CA LEU A 153 6.09 -3.88 24.30
C LEU A 153 6.46 -2.86 23.22
N LYS A 154 7.62 -2.98 22.60
CA LYS A 154 7.97 -2.19 21.40
C LYS A 154 7.49 -2.95 20.16
N PRO A 155 6.99 -2.26 19.12
CA PRO A 155 6.89 -0.80 18.95
C PRO A 155 5.47 -0.28 19.24
N MET A 156 4.89 -0.67 20.39
CA MET A 156 3.53 -0.33 20.80
C MET A 156 3.49 0.87 21.77
N GLU A 157 4.54 1.70 21.83
CA GLU A 157 4.66 2.76 22.85
C GLU A 157 3.48 3.73 22.82
N TYR A 158 3.05 4.13 21.62
CA TYR A 158 1.90 5.02 21.46
C TYR A 158 0.56 4.38 21.87
N PRO A 159 0.14 3.22 21.31
CA PRO A 159 -1.11 2.59 21.72
C PRO A 159 -1.13 2.19 23.21
N ILE A 160 0.02 1.81 23.80
CA ILE A 160 0.11 1.60 25.26
C ILE A 160 -0.22 2.88 26.02
N THR A 161 0.34 4.01 25.60
CA THR A 161 0.13 5.30 26.26
C THR A 161 -1.34 5.72 26.15
N LEU A 162 -1.93 5.64 24.95
CA LEU A 162 -3.35 5.93 24.75
C LEU A 162 -4.25 5.02 25.60
N PHE A 163 -3.97 3.72 25.64
CA PHE A 163 -4.74 2.76 26.43
C PHE A 163 -4.70 3.08 27.92
N LEU A 164 -3.53 3.35 28.49
CA LEU A 164 -3.37 3.65 29.92
C LEU A 164 -3.96 5.01 30.29
N ASP A 165 -3.80 6.02 29.44
CA ASP A 165 -4.38 7.35 29.68
C ASP A 165 -5.92 7.31 29.60
N MET A 166 -6.48 6.54 28.66
CA MET A 166 -7.92 6.28 28.59
C MET A 166 -8.42 5.42 29.76
N ALA A 167 -7.64 4.45 30.24
CA ALA A 167 -8.00 3.67 31.42
C ALA A 167 -8.08 4.55 32.68
N TRP A 168 -7.27 5.61 32.75
CA TRP A 168 -7.25 6.56 33.86
C TRP A 168 -8.45 7.51 33.85
N ASP A 169 -8.72 8.17 32.72
CA ASP A 169 -9.86 9.09 32.57
C ASP A 169 -10.45 9.05 31.14
N PRO A 170 -11.28 8.04 30.81
CA PRO A 170 -11.77 7.83 29.45
C PRO A 170 -12.73 8.95 29.00
N LYS A 171 -13.36 9.65 29.95
CA LYS A 171 -14.30 10.75 29.67
C LYS A 171 -13.61 12.05 29.27
N SER A 172 -12.31 12.15 29.48
CA SER A 172 -11.51 13.28 28.99
C SER A 172 -11.28 13.24 27.47
N TYR A 173 -11.46 12.08 26.82
CA TYR A 173 -11.21 11.88 25.40
C TYR A 173 -12.50 11.80 24.59
N THR A 174 -12.76 12.83 23.79
CA THR A 174 -13.88 12.90 22.83
C THR A 174 -13.35 12.91 21.41
N VAL A 175 -14.26 12.81 20.43
CA VAL A 175 -13.89 12.90 19.01
C VAL A 175 -13.19 14.23 18.67
N ASP A 176 -13.53 15.31 19.37
CA ASP A 176 -13.01 16.65 19.09
C ASP A 176 -11.57 16.84 19.57
N ASN A 177 -11.14 16.13 20.61
CA ASN A 177 -9.81 16.29 21.21
C ASN A 177 -8.93 15.02 21.16
N LEU A 178 -9.39 13.94 20.51
CA LEU A 178 -8.62 12.70 20.38
C LEU A 178 -7.23 12.93 19.78
N LEU A 179 -7.14 13.78 18.75
CA LEU A 179 -5.84 14.06 18.11
C LEU A 179 -4.95 14.97 18.95
N ASP A 180 -5.48 15.65 19.96
CA ASP A 180 -4.67 16.40 20.93
C ASP A 180 -3.85 15.43 21.80
N HIS A 181 -4.34 14.21 22.06
CA HIS A 181 -3.55 13.16 22.73
C HIS A 181 -2.31 12.79 21.90
N VAL A 182 -2.49 12.57 20.60
CA VAL A 182 -1.38 12.29 19.66
C VAL A 182 -0.39 13.45 19.66
N TYR A 183 -0.89 14.69 19.59
CA TYR A 183 -0.06 15.90 19.66
C TYR A 183 0.74 15.97 20.95
N ASN A 184 0.09 15.79 22.11
CA ASN A 184 0.72 15.90 23.42
C ASN A 184 1.78 14.81 23.62
N PHE A 185 1.51 13.58 23.16
CA PHE A 185 2.50 12.52 23.14
C PHE A 185 3.73 12.93 22.31
N CYS A 186 3.54 13.39 21.08
CA CYS A 186 4.65 13.83 20.23
C CYS A 186 5.40 15.05 20.78
N ALA A 187 4.70 16.01 21.41
CA ALA A 187 5.31 17.16 22.07
C ALA A 187 6.21 16.73 23.24
N GLN A 188 5.77 15.73 24.01
CA GLN A 188 6.57 15.16 25.09
C GLN A 188 7.82 14.45 24.57
N GLN A 189 7.70 13.69 23.47
CA GLN A 189 8.83 12.90 22.94
C GLN A 189 9.83 13.72 22.11
N PHE A 190 9.38 14.73 21.36
CA PHE A 190 10.18 15.40 20.34
C PHE A 190 10.28 16.92 20.49
N GLY A 191 9.54 17.52 21.42
CA GLY A 191 9.43 18.96 21.59
C GLY A 191 8.24 19.56 20.85
N ALA A 192 7.72 20.68 21.38
CA ALA A 192 6.52 21.34 20.85
C ALA A 192 6.67 21.86 19.41
N ASP A 193 7.90 22.20 19.00
CA ASP A 193 8.22 22.64 17.63
C ASP A 193 8.13 21.51 16.60
N GLN A 194 8.16 20.25 17.04
CA GLN A 194 8.08 19.05 16.19
C GLN A 194 6.74 18.31 16.32
N ALA A 195 5.97 18.62 17.36
CA ALA A 195 4.78 17.88 17.77
C ALA A 195 3.72 17.74 16.67
N GLN A 196 3.37 18.86 16.01
CA GLN A 196 2.29 18.88 15.03
C GLN A 196 2.54 17.94 13.85
N GLU A 197 3.75 17.98 13.29
CA GLU A 197 4.09 17.14 12.13
C GLU A 197 4.30 15.68 12.53
N ALA A 198 4.95 15.44 13.68
CA ALA A 198 5.15 14.08 14.18
C ALA A 198 3.80 13.41 14.50
N ALA A 199 2.85 14.15 15.08
CA ALA A 199 1.51 13.65 15.38
C ALA A 199 0.71 13.34 14.11
N ARG A 200 0.83 14.19 13.07
CA ARG A 200 0.22 13.92 11.76
C ARG A 200 0.76 12.63 11.15
N ILE A 201 2.08 12.42 11.19
CA ILE A 201 2.72 11.23 10.63
C ILE A 201 2.35 9.98 11.45
N LEU A 202 2.39 10.06 12.78
CA LEU A 202 1.98 8.99 13.70
C LEU A 202 0.55 8.53 13.40
N ASN A 203 -0.38 9.47 13.36
CA ASN A 203 -1.78 9.19 13.05
C ASN A 203 -1.96 8.55 11.66
N LEU A 204 -1.28 9.07 10.64
CA LEU A 204 -1.41 8.55 9.27
C LEU A 204 -0.79 7.16 9.11
N TYR A 205 0.40 6.91 9.66
CA TYR A 205 0.98 5.56 9.52
C TYR A 205 0.15 4.54 10.27
N SER A 206 -0.37 4.86 11.47
CA SER A 206 -1.25 3.94 12.21
C SER A 206 -2.54 3.67 11.44
N LYS A 207 -3.11 4.70 10.79
CA LYS A 207 -4.25 4.54 9.89
C LYS A 207 -3.92 3.63 8.69
N TYR A 208 -2.75 3.81 8.07
CA TYR A 208 -2.36 3.02 6.91
C TYR A 208 -2.06 1.57 7.28
N ALA A 209 -1.35 1.34 8.39
CA ALA A 209 -1.08 0.02 8.93
C ALA A 209 -2.36 -0.73 9.35
N GLY A 210 -3.38 -0.01 9.80
CA GLY A 210 -4.71 -0.59 10.08
C GLY A 210 -5.53 -0.97 8.85
N ARG A 211 -5.13 -0.58 7.61
CA ARG A 211 -5.79 -1.06 6.39
C ARG A 211 -5.56 -2.56 6.18
N VAL A 212 -4.33 -3.01 6.45
CA VAL A 212 -3.87 -4.40 6.30
C VAL A 212 -2.54 -4.55 7.04
N THR A 213 -2.40 -5.61 7.83
CA THR A 213 -1.14 -5.86 8.56
C THR A 213 0.00 -6.20 7.60
N PRO A 214 1.25 -5.93 7.97
CA PRO A 214 2.39 -6.27 7.11
C PRO A 214 2.49 -7.77 6.82
N GLU A 215 2.06 -8.63 7.75
CA GLU A 215 2.05 -10.09 7.56
C GLU A 215 0.94 -10.54 6.59
N MET A 216 -0.17 -9.80 6.49
CA MET A 216 -1.30 -10.09 5.59
C MET A 216 -1.17 -9.42 4.22
N LEU A 217 -0.37 -8.34 4.12
CA LEU A 217 -0.08 -7.65 2.87
C LEU A 217 0.60 -8.61 1.88
N ASP A 218 0.08 -8.67 0.66
CA ASP A 218 0.71 -9.35 -0.46
C ASP A 218 0.40 -8.61 -1.78
N ARG A 219 0.94 -9.10 -2.91
CA ARG A 219 0.73 -8.47 -4.24
C ARG A 219 -0.72 -8.37 -4.71
N ARG A 220 -1.66 -9.05 -4.06
CA ARG A 220 -3.09 -9.10 -4.42
C ARG A 220 -3.97 -8.27 -3.50
N THR A 221 -3.41 -7.66 -2.45
CA THR A 221 -4.17 -6.88 -1.47
C THR A 221 -4.91 -5.71 -2.11
N TYR A 222 -4.24 -4.93 -2.96
CA TYR A 222 -4.84 -3.79 -3.65
C TYR A 222 -5.09 -4.09 -5.13
N ASN A 223 -5.93 -3.29 -5.77
CA ASN A 223 -6.23 -3.43 -7.18
C ASN A 223 -5.17 -2.73 -8.05
N LEU A 224 -4.51 -3.50 -8.93
CA LEU A 224 -3.45 -2.96 -9.79
C LEU A 224 -4.01 -2.15 -10.96
N GLU A 225 -5.05 -2.68 -11.62
CA GLU A 225 -5.61 -2.13 -12.86
C GLU A 225 -6.30 -0.77 -12.65
N THR A 226 -6.89 -0.55 -11.48
CA THR A 226 -7.51 0.74 -11.11
C THR A 226 -6.48 1.80 -10.71
N GLY A 227 -5.22 1.40 -10.48
CA GLY A 227 -4.16 2.27 -9.95
C GLY A 227 -4.15 2.41 -8.43
N GLU A 228 -5.02 1.69 -7.70
CA GLU A 228 -5.07 1.72 -6.23
C GLU A 228 -3.71 1.32 -5.61
N TRP A 229 -3.06 0.29 -6.14
CA TRP A 229 -1.70 -0.09 -5.72
C TRP A 229 -0.70 1.06 -5.80
N LYS A 230 -0.70 1.78 -6.93
CA LYS A 230 0.19 2.92 -7.14
C LYS A 230 -0.15 4.05 -6.15
N GLN A 231 -1.44 4.31 -5.95
CA GLN A 231 -1.89 5.33 -5.00
C GLN A 231 -1.36 5.05 -3.60
N VAL A 232 -1.55 3.84 -3.07
CA VAL A 232 -1.15 3.54 -1.67
C VAL A 232 0.37 3.51 -1.49
N VAL A 233 1.13 3.09 -2.49
CA VAL A 233 2.60 3.17 -2.47
C VAL A 233 3.08 4.62 -2.52
N ASP A 234 2.53 5.43 -3.43
CA ASP A 234 2.90 6.85 -3.54
C ASP A 234 2.54 7.62 -2.26
N GLU A 235 1.41 7.30 -1.60
CA GLU A 235 1.01 7.82 -0.29
C GLU A 235 2.06 7.49 0.80
N PHE A 236 2.51 6.24 0.86
CA PHE A 236 3.52 5.82 1.85
C PHE A 236 4.91 6.41 1.56
N ILE A 237 5.36 6.44 0.30
CA ILE A 237 6.64 7.06 -0.08
C ILE A 237 6.62 8.56 0.23
N LYS A 238 5.48 9.23 -0.02
CA LYS A 238 5.29 10.63 0.39
C LYS A 238 5.41 10.79 1.91
N LEU A 239 4.80 9.89 2.68
CA LEU A 239 4.89 9.91 4.15
C LEU A 239 6.33 9.63 4.64
N GLU A 240 7.07 8.71 4.01
CA GLU A 240 8.49 8.47 4.29
C GLU A 240 9.32 9.73 4.00
N ALA A 241 9.09 10.40 2.87
CA ALA A 241 9.80 11.63 2.53
C ALA A 241 9.52 12.76 3.54
N GLU A 242 8.27 12.90 3.99
CA GLU A 242 7.87 13.85 5.05
C GLU A 242 8.54 13.50 6.39
N ALA A 243 8.54 12.22 6.78
CA ALA A 243 9.19 11.74 8.00
C ALA A 243 10.71 11.94 7.98
N LEU A 244 11.36 11.72 6.83
CA LEU A 244 12.80 11.97 6.64
C LEU A 244 13.13 13.47 6.71
N ARG A 245 12.30 14.34 6.09
CA ARG A 245 12.47 15.79 6.20
C ARG A 245 12.42 16.22 7.66
N GLN A 246 11.43 15.74 8.41
CA GLN A 246 11.33 16.05 9.83
C GLN A 246 12.55 15.52 10.61
N TYR A 247 12.95 14.26 10.40
CA TYR A 247 14.11 13.65 11.05
C TYR A 247 15.39 14.49 10.90
N LEU A 248 15.62 15.05 9.71
CA LEU A 248 16.80 15.88 9.43
C LEU A 248 16.79 17.22 10.17
N THR A 249 15.62 17.71 10.59
CA THR A 249 15.49 18.95 11.39
C THR A 249 15.64 18.74 12.90
N LEU A 250 15.56 17.50 13.37
CA LEU A 250 15.65 17.18 14.79
C LEU A 250 17.03 17.47 15.36
N LYS A 251 17.05 17.99 16.59
CA LYS A 251 18.26 17.99 17.41
C LYS A 251 18.75 16.54 17.60
N PRO A 252 20.07 16.29 17.62
CA PRO A 252 20.61 14.92 17.65
C PRO A 252 20.05 14.03 18.76
N GLU A 253 19.76 14.59 19.94
CA GLU A 253 19.22 13.88 21.10
C GLU A 253 17.84 13.24 20.88
N TYR A 254 17.03 13.74 19.93
CA TYR A 254 15.70 13.19 19.63
C TYR A 254 15.71 12.16 18.50
N ARG A 255 16.81 12.04 17.75
CA ARG A 255 16.85 11.23 16.52
C ARG A 255 16.56 9.76 16.77
N ASP A 256 17.06 9.21 17.86
CA ASP A 256 16.82 7.80 18.21
C ASP A 256 15.37 7.53 18.61
N ALA A 257 14.76 8.41 19.41
CA ALA A 257 13.36 8.28 19.81
C ALA A 257 12.44 8.43 18.60
N TYR A 258 12.70 9.43 17.75
CA TYR A 258 11.94 9.62 16.52
C TYR A 258 12.11 8.44 15.55
N LYS A 259 13.31 7.87 15.47
CA LYS A 259 13.53 6.68 14.66
C LYS A 259 12.72 5.49 15.15
N GLN A 260 12.66 5.25 16.46
CA GLN A 260 11.86 4.17 17.05
C GLN A 260 10.36 4.33 16.79
N ILE A 261 9.82 5.53 17.03
CA ILE A 261 8.37 5.76 17.11
C ILE A 261 7.76 6.14 15.74
N ILE A 262 8.52 6.85 14.90
CA ILE A 262 8.02 7.43 13.65
C ILE A 262 8.76 6.87 12.44
N LEU A 263 10.07 7.10 12.35
CA LEU A 263 10.77 6.89 11.08
C LEU A 263 10.84 5.41 10.69
N TYR A 264 11.23 4.51 11.60
CA TYR A 264 11.36 3.10 11.29
C TYR A 264 10.02 2.47 10.87
N PRO A 265 8.90 2.61 11.62
CA PRO A 265 7.61 2.08 11.18
C PRO A 265 7.18 2.60 9.81
N VAL A 266 7.36 3.89 9.54
CA VAL A 266 7.01 4.50 8.24
C VAL A 266 7.87 3.93 7.12
N GLN A 267 9.20 3.87 7.29
CA GLN A 267 10.12 3.37 6.26
C GLN A 267 9.94 1.87 6.00
N ALA A 268 9.75 1.09 7.05
CA ALA A 268 9.56 -0.35 6.96
C ALA A 268 8.27 -0.69 6.18
N LEU A 269 7.16 -0.03 6.52
CA LEU A 269 5.89 -0.21 5.80
C LEU A 269 5.95 0.35 4.38
N ALA A 270 6.49 1.56 4.16
CA ALA A 270 6.60 2.13 2.82
C ALA A 270 7.42 1.22 1.87
N ASN A 271 8.53 0.68 2.36
CA ASN A 271 9.36 -0.27 1.64
C ASN A 271 8.62 -1.60 1.36
N LEU A 272 7.88 -2.13 2.34
CA LEU A 272 7.11 -3.37 2.16
C LEU A 272 5.99 -3.21 1.13
N TYR A 273 5.29 -2.07 1.13
CA TYR A 273 4.28 -1.73 0.13
C TYR A 273 4.90 -1.60 -1.27
N GLU A 274 6.06 -0.93 -1.39
CA GLU A 274 6.78 -0.85 -2.66
C GLU A 274 7.20 -2.24 -3.16
N MET A 275 7.65 -3.13 -2.27
CA MET A 275 8.03 -4.49 -2.61
C MET A 275 6.85 -5.27 -3.23
N TYR A 276 5.69 -5.27 -2.59
CA TYR A 276 4.52 -6.02 -3.09
C TYR A 276 3.86 -5.37 -4.31
N TYR A 277 3.88 -4.05 -4.42
CA TYR A 277 3.51 -3.37 -5.67
C TYR A 277 4.44 -3.74 -6.83
N SER A 278 5.75 -3.76 -6.57
CA SER A 278 6.75 -4.17 -7.56
C SER A 278 6.54 -5.61 -7.99
N GLN A 279 6.19 -6.49 -7.04
CA GLN A 279 5.83 -7.86 -7.38
C GLN A 279 4.57 -7.93 -8.25
N ALA A 280 3.54 -7.13 -7.95
CA ALA A 280 2.32 -7.07 -8.75
C ALA A 280 2.60 -6.58 -10.18
N MET A 281 3.39 -5.50 -10.33
CA MET A 281 3.84 -4.97 -11.62
C MET A 281 4.69 -6.00 -12.39
N ASN A 282 5.61 -6.69 -11.70
CA ASN A 282 6.43 -7.74 -12.30
C ASN A 282 5.56 -8.87 -12.89
N HIS A 283 4.58 -9.37 -12.12
CA HIS A 283 3.70 -10.46 -12.57
C HIS A 283 2.84 -10.03 -13.76
N LYS A 284 2.28 -8.81 -13.72
CA LYS A 284 1.49 -8.24 -14.81
C LYS A 284 2.33 -8.12 -16.09
N LEU A 285 3.46 -7.42 -16.03
CA LEU A 285 4.29 -7.14 -17.20
C LEU A 285 4.92 -8.41 -17.77
N TYR A 286 5.27 -9.38 -16.91
CA TYR A 286 5.76 -10.67 -17.37
C TYR A 286 4.69 -11.44 -18.15
N ALA A 287 3.44 -11.45 -17.68
CA ALA A 287 2.32 -12.07 -18.40
C ALA A 287 2.02 -11.36 -19.74
N GLU A 288 2.35 -10.08 -19.84
CA GLU A 288 2.25 -9.26 -21.06
C GLU A 288 3.50 -9.40 -21.97
N ASN A 289 4.47 -10.25 -21.61
CA ASN A 289 5.78 -10.43 -22.26
C ASN A 289 6.58 -9.11 -22.40
N ASN A 290 6.34 -8.15 -21.51
CA ASN A 290 6.98 -6.83 -21.51
C ASN A 290 8.31 -6.89 -20.73
N ALA A 291 9.41 -6.49 -21.37
CA ALA A 291 10.75 -6.50 -20.78
C ALA A 291 10.88 -5.63 -19.51
N ALA A 292 10.01 -4.64 -19.33
CA ALA A 292 9.92 -3.84 -18.12
C ALA A 292 9.66 -4.68 -16.85
N ALA A 293 9.17 -5.92 -16.98
CA ALA A 293 9.07 -6.86 -15.86
C ALA A 293 10.41 -7.03 -15.11
N ASN A 294 11.55 -6.99 -15.82
CA ASN A 294 12.87 -7.16 -15.22
C ASN A 294 13.23 -6.01 -14.27
N PHE A 295 12.87 -4.77 -14.61
CA PHE A 295 13.06 -3.61 -13.73
C PHE A 295 12.30 -3.80 -12.40
N TRP A 296 11.05 -4.28 -12.49
CA TRP A 296 10.24 -4.52 -11.29
C TRP A 296 10.75 -5.71 -10.48
N ALA A 297 11.31 -6.74 -11.13
CA ALA A 297 12.01 -7.82 -10.43
C ALA A 297 13.22 -7.31 -9.63
N ASP A 298 14.05 -6.45 -10.23
CA ASP A 298 15.18 -5.80 -9.54
C ASP A 298 14.68 -4.95 -8.37
N ASN A 299 13.53 -4.28 -8.52
CA ASN A 299 12.96 -3.47 -7.46
C ASN A 299 12.50 -4.32 -6.27
N VAL A 300 11.89 -5.50 -6.51
CA VAL A 300 11.53 -6.45 -5.43
C VAL A 300 12.78 -6.87 -4.65
N GLU A 301 13.85 -7.26 -5.34
CA GLU A 301 15.13 -7.64 -4.72
C GLU A 301 15.73 -6.47 -3.91
N ARG A 302 15.70 -5.25 -4.46
CA ARG A 302 16.18 -4.04 -3.80
C ARG A 302 15.39 -3.75 -2.53
N THR A 303 14.07 -3.79 -2.58
CA THR A 303 13.21 -3.51 -1.41
C THR A 303 13.33 -4.62 -0.35
N PHE A 304 13.48 -5.88 -0.76
CA PHE A 304 13.71 -6.99 0.17
C PHE A 304 15.04 -6.82 0.92
N LYS A 305 16.10 -6.39 0.21
CA LYS A 305 17.39 -6.05 0.85
C LYS A 305 17.26 -4.86 1.79
N ARG A 306 16.56 -3.80 1.37
CA ARG A 306 16.35 -2.58 2.17
C ARG A 306 15.60 -2.88 3.47
N ASP A 307 14.63 -3.78 3.45
CA ASP A 307 13.94 -4.24 4.66
C ASP A 307 14.92 -4.81 5.70
N ALA A 308 15.84 -5.69 5.27
CA ALA A 308 16.89 -6.23 6.15
C ALA A 308 17.85 -5.15 6.65
N GLU A 309 18.20 -4.17 5.81
CA GLU A 309 19.05 -3.03 6.19
C GLU A 309 18.38 -2.13 7.24
N LEU A 310 17.07 -1.86 7.11
CA LEU A 310 16.30 -1.11 8.09
C LEU A 310 16.25 -1.86 9.42
N GLY A 311 15.98 -3.17 9.40
CA GLY A 311 16.02 -4.01 10.59
C GLY A 311 17.40 -4.02 11.26
N TYR A 312 18.48 -4.09 10.46
CA TYR A 312 19.84 -4.02 10.98
C TYR A 312 20.13 -2.67 11.66
N ASP A 313 19.77 -1.55 11.03
CA ASP A 313 19.95 -0.22 11.62
C ASP A 313 19.21 -0.08 12.96
N TYR A 314 17.96 -0.55 13.05
CA TYR A 314 17.21 -0.52 14.30
C TYR A 314 17.88 -1.33 15.42
N ASN A 315 18.29 -2.56 15.12
CA ASN A 315 18.80 -3.49 16.12
C ASN A 315 20.25 -3.18 16.52
N LYS A 316 21.11 -2.79 15.57
CA LYS A 316 22.57 -2.76 15.76
C LYS A 316 23.17 -1.35 15.77
N VAL A 317 22.52 -0.36 15.16
CA VAL A 317 23.11 0.97 14.93
C VAL A 317 22.45 2.04 15.79
N MET A 318 21.12 2.18 15.68
CA MET A 318 20.34 3.11 16.48
C MET A 318 20.57 2.90 17.98
N SER A 319 20.71 4.00 18.72
CA SER A 319 20.97 3.94 20.17
C SER A 319 22.15 3.06 20.57
N GLY A 320 23.15 2.92 19.69
CA GLY A 320 24.32 2.08 19.93
C GLY A 320 24.00 0.59 20.11
N GLY A 321 22.92 0.11 19.48
CA GLY A 321 22.48 -1.29 19.57
C GLY A 321 21.69 -1.64 20.83
N LYS A 322 21.15 -0.64 21.54
CA LYS A 322 20.35 -0.85 22.77
C LYS A 322 19.17 -1.81 22.58
N TRP A 323 18.59 -1.82 21.38
CA TRP A 323 17.37 -2.58 21.05
C TRP A 323 17.66 -3.79 20.16
N ASP A 324 18.84 -4.38 20.29
CA ASP A 324 19.23 -5.56 19.55
C ASP A 324 18.29 -6.75 19.81
N GLY A 325 17.70 -7.30 18.75
CA GLY A 325 16.71 -8.38 18.82
C GLY A 325 15.26 -7.90 18.87
N MET A 326 15.01 -6.61 19.03
CA MET A 326 13.64 -6.07 19.15
C MET A 326 12.92 -6.01 17.80
N MET A 327 13.64 -5.83 16.69
CA MET A 327 13.07 -5.78 15.33
C MET A 327 13.57 -6.96 14.48
N THR A 328 13.39 -8.19 14.98
CA THR A 328 13.78 -9.43 14.28
C THR A 328 12.60 -10.34 13.91
N GLN A 329 11.37 -9.84 14.05
CA GLN A 329 10.19 -10.62 13.71
C GLN A 329 10.18 -10.98 12.22
N LYS A 330 9.75 -12.22 11.90
CA LYS A 330 9.55 -12.66 10.51
C LYS A 330 8.23 -12.09 10.00
N LYS A 331 8.22 -11.53 8.78
CA LYS A 331 7.07 -10.81 8.21
C LYS A 331 6.84 -11.08 6.72
N ILE A 332 7.85 -11.55 5.98
CA ILE A 332 7.77 -11.80 4.53
C ILE A 332 7.85 -13.30 4.27
N GLY A 333 6.75 -13.90 3.77
CA GLY A 333 6.72 -15.32 3.41
C GLY A 333 5.68 -16.15 4.13
N TYR A 334 4.74 -15.52 4.84
CA TYR A 334 3.58 -16.19 5.40
C TYR A 334 2.77 -16.93 4.32
N THR A 335 2.53 -18.22 4.54
CA THR A 335 1.64 -19.06 3.73
C THR A 335 0.44 -19.58 4.51
N THR A 336 0.47 -19.47 5.83
CA THR A 336 -0.60 -19.87 6.76
C THR A 336 -0.83 -18.77 7.79
N TRP A 337 -1.54 -19.07 8.88
CA TRP A 337 -1.73 -18.10 9.96
C TRP A 337 -0.44 -17.85 10.77
N ASN A 338 0.43 -18.86 10.91
CA ASN A 338 1.59 -18.83 11.78
C ASN A 338 2.90 -18.54 11.01
N ASP A 339 3.91 -18.02 11.71
CA ASP A 339 5.26 -17.77 11.20
C ASP A 339 6.17 -19.00 11.26
N ASN A 340 5.61 -20.18 11.01
CA ASN A 340 6.32 -21.46 10.99
C ASN A 340 7.15 -21.63 9.70
N PHE A 341 8.00 -20.65 9.40
CA PHE A 341 8.95 -20.64 8.29
C PHE A 341 10.30 -20.10 8.77
N PRO A 342 11.43 -20.52 8.15
CA PRO A 342 12.75 -20.33 8.75
C PRO A 342 13.22 -18.86 8.81
N ALA A 343 12.89 -18.05 7.80
CA ALA A 343 13.32 -16.66 7.68
C ALA A 343 12.46 -15.93 6.65
N ASP A 344 12.55 -14.60 6.63
CA ASP A 344 11.97 -13.81 5.54
C ASP A 344 12.44 -14.32 4.17
N LYS A 345 11.49 -14.46 3.24
CA LYS A 345 11.74 -15.04 1.92
C LYS A 345 11.44 -14.02 0.83
N LEU A 346 12.38 -13.83 -0.10
CA LEU A 346 12.18 -13.01 -1.28
C LEU A 346 10.89 -13.44 -2.01
N PRO A 347 9.95 -12.51 -2.28
CA PRO A 347 8.75 -12.83 -3.05
C PRO A 347 9.09 -13.38 -4.44
N GLU A 348 8.24 -14.26 -4.98
CA GLU A 348 8.43 -14.83 -6.32
C GLU A 348 8.37 -13.73 -7.39
N ILE A 349 9.37 -13.75 -8.28
CA ILE A 349 9.55 -12.82 -9.40
C ILE A 349 9.84 -13.58 -10.68
N TYR A 350 9.49 -12.97 -11.82
CA TYR A 350 9.74 -13.51 -13.14
C TYR A 350 10.59 -12.55 -13.98
N ARG A 351 11.38 -13.09 -14.91
CA ARG A 351 12.25 -12.30 -15.77
C ARG A 351 12.13 -12.75 -17.22
N ILE A 352 12.06 -11.78 -18.14
CA ILE A 352 12.13 -12.02 -19.58
C ILE A 352 13.60 -12.27 -19.95
N SER A 353 13.87 -13.41 -20.60
CA SER A 353 15.17 -13.73 -21.17
C SER A 353 15.43 -12.89 -22.42
N GLU A 354 16.66 -12.40 -22.60
CA GLU A 354 17.06 -11.55 -23.74
C GLU A 354 16.14 -10.32 -23.91
N PRO A 355 16.00 -9.45 -22.89
CA PRO A 355 15.08 -8.30 -22.91
C PRO A 355 15.34 -7.34 -24.09
N GLU A 356 16.57 -7.26 -24.58
CA GLU A 356 16.94 -6.47 -25.77
C GLU A 356 16.29 -6.97 -27.07
N LYS A 357 15.87 -8.25 -27.12
CA LYS A 357 15.12 -8.82 -28.24
C LYS A 357 13.61 -8.77 -28.03
N ALA A 358 13.18 -8.47 -26.80
CA ALA A 358 11.77 -8.38 -26.42
C ALA A 358 11.14 -7.03 -26.80
N VAL A 359 11.36 -6.59 -28.04
CA VAL A 359 10.81 -5.37 -28.64
C VAL A 359 9.76 -5.71 -29.70
N GLY A 360 8.93 -4.74 -30.09
CA GLY A 360 7.89 -4.94 -31.09
C GLY A 360 6.74 -5.86 -30.63
N SER A 361 5.82 -6.16 -31.56
CA SER A 361 4.67 -7.06 -31.40
C SER A 361 3.64 -6.66 -30.34
N TYR A 362 3.63 -5.40 -29.89
CA TYR A 362 2.62 -4.91 -28.95
C TYR A 362 1.23 -4.81 -29.60
N VAL A 363 0.22 -5.26 -28.85
CA VAL A 363 -1.20 -5.13 -29.20
C VAL A 363 -1.93 -4.47 -28.04
N PHE A 364 -2.61 -3.37 -28.34
CA PHE A 364 -3.34 -2.57 -27.37
C PHE A 364 -4.82 -2.93 -27.33
N GLU A 365 -5.38 -2.91 -26.12
CA GLU A 365 -6.81 -3.05 -25.89
C GLU A 365 -7.44 -1.68 -25.57
N PRO A 366 -8.68 -1.41 -26.02
CA PRO A 366 -9.36 -0.15 -25.77
C PRO A 366 -9.73 -0.02 -24.29
N SER A 367 -9.63 1.20 -23.75
CA SER A 367 -10.06 1.49 -22.39
C SER A 367 -10.69 2.88 -22.32
N ASN A 368 -11.87 2.98 -21.71
CA ASN A 368 -12.56 4.25 -21.44
C ASN A 368 -12.68 5.21 -22.64
N GLY A 369 -12.91 4.69 -23.85
CA GLY A 369 -13.13 5.52 -25.04
C GLY A 369 -11.84 6.00 -25.75
N TYR A 370 -10.67 5.46 -25.39
CA TYR A 370 -9.41 5.77 -26.06
C TYR A 370 -8.42 4.58 -26.05
N VAL A 371 -7.37 4.69 -26.88
CA VAL A 371 -6.15 3.89 -26.81
C VAL A 371 -4.95 4.83 -26.77
N ALA A 372 -4.22 4.90 -25.65
CA ALA A 372 -2.98 5.66 -25.52
C ALA A 372 -1.78 4.71 -25.62
N ILE A 373 -0.77 5.09 -26.39
CA ILE A 373 0.34 4.23 -26.81
C ILE A 373 1.64 5.02 -26.64
N GLU A 374 2.56 4.54 -25.81
CA GLU A 374 3.93 5.04 -25.77
C GLU A 374 4.65 4.62 -27.06
N ALA A 375 5.39 5.52 -27.70
CA ALA A 375 5.89 5.28 -29.06
C ALA A 375 6.82 4.07 -29.19
N GLU A 376 7.54 3.70 -28.12
CA GLU A 376 8.40 2.51 -28.05
C GLU A 376 7.63 1.20 -28.14
N HIS A 377 6.37 1.17 -27.73
CA HIS A 377 5.52 -0.02 -27.77
C HIS A 377 4.86 -0.19 -29.15
N TYR A 378 5.68 -0.26 -30.20
CA TYR A 378 5.20 -0.52 -31.55
C TYR A 378 4.88 -2.00 -31.78
N PHE A 379 4.02 -2.29 -32.76
CA PHE A 379 3.81 -3.65 -33.26
C PHE A 379 4.89 -4.04 -34.26
N LYS A 380 5.17 -3.17 -35.24
CA LYS A 380 6.21 -3.42 -36.26
C LYS A 380 6.95 -2.13 -36.61
N ALA A 381 8.25 -2.25 -36.85
CA ALA A 381 9.09 -1.18 -37.36
C ALA A 381 9.69 -1.57 -38.71
N VAL A 382 9.73 -0.63 -39.65
CA VAL A 382 10.39 -0.75 -40.96
C VAL A 382 11.39 0.39 -41.10
N ASN A 383 12.65 0.04 -41.34
CA ASN A 383 13.74 1.01 -41.51
C ASN A 383 13.82 1.48 -42.97
N ALA A 384 14.22 2.73 -43.17
CA ALA A 384 14.69 3.18 -44.48
C ALA A 384 16.14 2.69 -44.72
N PRO A 385 16.64 2.68 -45.98
CA PRO A 385 18.02 2.30 -46.27
C PRO A 385 19.03 3.08 -45.42
N GLU A 386 20.01 2.36 -44.84
CA GLU A 386 21.07 2.93 -43.97
C GLU A 386 20.56 3.64 -42.70
N THR A 387 19.36 3.27 -42.23
CA THR A 387 18.79 3.77 -40.97
C THR A 387 18.30 2.66 -40.06
N GLU A 388 18.04 3.02 -38.81
CA GLU A 388 17.46 2.15 -37.79
C GLU A 388 16.49 2.95 -36.91
N TRP A 389 15.33 2.36 -36.60
CA TRP A 389 14.47 2.87 -35.54
C TRP A 389 15.14 2.68 -34.19
N THR A 390 15.44 3.79 -33.53
CA THR A 390 16.16 3.81 -32.26
C THR A 390 15.23 4.33 -31.17
N CYS A 391 15.07 3.56 -30.10
CA CYS A 391 14.49 4.04 -28.84
C CYS A 391 15.48 4.96 -28.13
N ILE A 392 15.02 6.12 -27.70
CA ILE A 392 15.75 7.06 -26.85
C ILE A 392 15.08 7.02 -25.47
N PRO A 393 15.64 6.26 -24.50
CA PRO A 393 15.04 6.15 -23.16
C PRO A 393 14.88 7.52 -22.49
N TYR A 394 13.77 7.71 -21.77
CA TYR A 394 13.42 8.96 -21.06
C TYR A 394 13.23 10.20 -21.95
N MET A 395 13.25 10.04 -23.28
CA MET A 395 12.95 11.14 -24.20
C MET A 395 11.46 11.51 -24.11
N GLY A 396 11.17 12.81 -24.04
CA GLY A 396 9.80 13.31 -24.01
C GLY A 396 9.22 13.46 -22.61
N ARG A 397 7.89 13.43 -22.50
CA ARG A 397 7.16 13.63 -21.23
C ARG A 397 6.89 12.36 -20.44
N THR A 398 6.98 11.19 -21.07
CA THR A 398 6.54 9.90 -20.51
C THR A 398 7.63 8.84 -20.64
N LEU A 399 7.40 7.72 -21.33
CA LEU A 399 8.31 6.57 -21.32
C LEU A 399 9.63 6.85 -22.06
N SER A 400 9.53 7.18 -23.34
CA SER A 400 10.66 7.30 -24.27
C SER A 400 10.21 7.91 -25.59
N GLY A 401 11.14 8.03 -26.54
CA GLY A 401 10.85 8.48 -27.90
C GLY A 401 11.49 7.58 -28.96
N MET A 402 10.77 7.37 -30.06
CA MET A 402 11.26 6.61 -31.22
C MET A 402 11.69 7.55 -32.33
N ALA A 403 12.92 7.37 -32.81
CA ALA A 403 13.48 8.18 -33.88
C ALA A 403 14.20 7.32 -34.92
N LEU A 404 14.09 7.68 -36.20
CA LEU A 404 14.81 7.01 -37.27
C LEU A 404 16.21 7.63 -37.40
N MET A 405 17.26 6.86 -37.08
CA MET A 405 18.63 7.35 -37.00
C MET A 405 19.55 6.65 -38.02
N PRO A 406 20.63 7.30 -38.49
CA PRO A 406 21.02 8.69 -38.20
C PRO A 406 20.20 9.71 -39.00
N TYR A 407 20.00 10.92 -38.45
CA TYR A 407 19.20 12.00 -39.07
C TYR A 407 19.79 12.59 -40.36
N THR A 408 20.98 12.16 -40.78
CA THR A 408 21.61 12.57 -42.04
C THR A 408 21.04 11.82 -43.25
N LYS A 409 20.33 10.71 -43.05
CA LYS A 409 19.79 9.84 -44.11
C LYS A 409 18.32 10.19 -44.44
N ASN A 410 17.84 9.70 -45.57
CA ASN A 410 16.45 9.87 -46.00
C ASN A 410 15.54 8.89 -45.25
N THR A 411 14.27 9.23 -45.12
CA THR A 411 13.28 8.45 -44.37
C THR A 411 12.36 7.62 -45.27
N ASP A 412 12.62 7.60 -46.58
CA ASP A 412 11.76 6.97 -47.58
C ASP A 412 11.52 5.48 -47.26
N GLY A 413 10.24 5.11 -47.15
CA GLY A 413 9.82 3.74 -46.85
C GLY A 413 9.88 3.35 -45.37
N ALA A 414 10.38 4.22 -44.48
CA ALA A 414 10.34 3.96 -43.04
C ALA A 414 8.91 4.07 -42.47
N ALA A 415 8.60 3.20 -41.51
CA ALA A 415 7.30 3.20 -40.85
C ALA A 415 7.37 2.60 -39.44
N LEU A 416 6.53 3.10 -38.54
CA LEU A 416 6.14 2.46 -37.29
C LEU A 416 4.66 2.10 -37.36
N SER A 417 4.33 0.85 -37.05
CA SER A 417 2.97 0.34 -37.03
C SER A 417 2.59 -0.02 -35.61
N TYR A 418 1.38 0.37 -35.20
CA TYR A 418 0.81 0.15 -33.88
C TYR A 418 -0.49 -0.62 -34.03
N LYS A 419 -0.56 -1.81 -33.43
CA LYS A 419 -1.72 -2.71 -33.52
C LYS A 419 -2.59 -2.51 -32.29
N MET A 420 -3.89 -2.35 -32.48
CA MET A 420 -4.85 -2.13 -31.40
C MET A 420 -6.20 -2.75 -31.74
N LYS A 421 -7.02 -3.00 -30.72
CA LYS A 421 -8.44 -3.27 -30.92
C LYS A 421 -9.27 -2.01 -30.72
N LEU A 422 -10.33 -1.88 -31.51
CA LEU A 422 -11.36 -0.87 -31.34
C LEU A 422 -12.73 -1.55 -31.13
N PRO A 423 -13.63 -0.99 -30.30
CA PRO A 423 -14.97 -1.54 -30.12
C PRO A 423 -15.79 -1.54 -31.42
N GLU A 424 -16.71 -2.50 -31.55
CA GLU A 424 -17.66 -2.55 -32.66
C GLU A 424 -18.49 -1.24 -32.73
N GLY A 425 -18.70 -0.73 -33.94
CA GLY A 425 -19.47 0.49 -34.20
C GLY A 425 -18.67 1.79 -34.14
N VAL A 426 -17.40 1.76 -33.73
CA VAL A 426 -16.49 2.91 -33.91
C VAL A 426 -16.20 3.06 -35.40
N THR A 427 -16.69 4.16 -35.99
CA THR A 427 -16.52 4.45 -37.42
C THR A 427 -15.53 5.58 -37.69
N LYS A 428 -15.20 6.39 -36.67
CA LYS A 428 -14.24 7.49 -36.76
C LYS A 428 -13.43 7.60 -35.48
N VAL A 429 -12.17 8.00 -35.62
CA VAL A 429 -11.25 8.27 -34.52
C VAL A 429 -10.52 9.59 -34.72
N THR A 430 -10.17 10.25 -33.62
CA THR A 430 -9.18 11.34 -33.62
C THR A 430 -7.85 10.78 -33.15
N VAL A 431 -6.88 10.71 -34.05
CA VAL A 431 -5.50 10.32 -33.73
C VAL A 431 -4.70 11.55 -33.35
N ARG A 432 -4.16 11.56 -32.13
CA ARG A 432 -3.21 12.56 -31.65
C ARG A 432 -1.82 11.98 -31.75
N VAL A 433 -0.94 12.67 -32.45
CA VAL A 433 0.47 12.29 -32.55
C VAL A 433 1.28 13.36 -31.84
N VAL A 434 2.04 12.92 -30.84
CA VAL A 434 2.92 13.76 -30.04
C VAL A 434 4.35 13.49 -30.47
N VAL A 435 5.01 14.54 -30.94
CA VAL A 435 6.42 14.50 -31.34
C VAL A 435 7.22 15.52 -30.54
N LYS A 436 8.53 15.29 -30.42
CA LYS A 436 9.47 16.33 -29.97
C LYS A 436 9.28 17.59 -30.82
N SER A 437 9.38 18.78 -30.20
CA SER A 437 9.34 20.06 -30.91
C SER A 437 10.62 20.34 -31.74
N THR A 438 11.01 19.41 -32.61
CA THR A 438 12.03 19.62 -33.64
C THR A 438 11.57 20.75 -34.56
N LEU A 439 12.44 21.75 -34.79
CA LEU A 439 12.15 22.88 -35.67
C LEU A 439 12.45 22.57 -37.13
N ALA A 440 12.04 23.46 -38.03
CA ALA A 440 12.25 23.36 -39.48
C ALA A 440 13.74 23.52 -39.89
N PHE A 441 14.62 22.65 -39.40
CA PHE A 441 16.08 22.81 -39.53
C PHE A 441 16.61 22.41 -40.92
N ARG A 442 15.96 21.44 -41.60
CA ARG A 442 16.36 20.94 -42.92
C ARG A 442 15.34 21.29 -44.01
N ASN A 443 14.06 21.00 -43.76
CA ASN A 443 12.96 21.41 -44.63
C ASN A 443 12.32 22.69 -44.08
N LEU A 444 12.58 23.83 -44.74
CA LEU A 444 12.12 25.15 -44.30
C LEU A 444 10.60 25.34 -44.43
N ASP A 445 9.94 24.52 -45.25
CA ASP A 445 8.47 24.48 -45.31
C ASP A 445 7.87 23.71 -44.12
N GLY A 446 8.71 23.07 -43.30
CA GLY A 446 8.33 22.29 -42.13
C GLY A 446 8.45 20.78 -42.35
N HIS A 447 8.67 20.07 -41.25
CA HIS A 447 8.83 18.62 -41.22
C HIS A 447 7.46 17.94 -41.19
N ARG A 448 7.38 16.81 -41.88
CA ARG A 448 6.13 16.10 -42.13
C ARG A 448 6.22 14.62 -41.79
N TYR A 449 5.07 14.06 -41.47
CA TYR A 449 4.86 12.62 -41.39
C TYR A 449 3.47 12.26 -41.92
N ASN A 450 3.29 11.02 -42.31
CA ASN A 450 2.00 10.46 -42.68
C ASN A 450 1.40 9.67 -41.52
N VAL A 451 0.07 9.73 -41.41
CA VAL A 451 -0.73 8.91 -40.51
C VAL A 451 -1.76 8.16 -41.35
N ALA A 452 -1.82 6.83 -41.24
CA ALA A 452 -2.79 6.00 -41.94
C ALA A 452 -3.31 4.88 -41.03
N LEU A 453 -4.59 4.53 -41.17
CA LEU A 453 -5.21 3.40 -40.48
C LEU A 453 -5.52 2.31 -41.51
N ASP A 454 -5.08 1.07 -41.24
CA ASP A 454 -5.31 -0.14 -42.06
C ASP A 454 -4.93 0.01 -43.55
N GLY A 455 -3.92 0.82 -43.85
CA GLY A 455 -3.50 1.08 -45.23
C GLY A 455 -4.49 1.91 -46.05
N GLY A 456 -5.47 2.55 -45.39
CA GLY A 456 -6.34 3.56 -45.99
C GLY A 456 -5.58 4.83 -46.43
N GLU A 457 -6.32 5.86 -46.83
CA GLU A 457 -5.73 7.11 -47.29
C GLU A 457 -4.86 7.75 -46.20
N ALA A 458 -3.59 7.99 -46.53
CA ALA A 458 -2.64 8.58 -45.60
C ALA A 458 -2.83 10.09 -45.50
N VAL A 459 -2.95 10.62 -44.28
CA VAL A 459 -3.00 12.06 -44.02
C VAL A 459 -1.59 12.57 -43.73
N THR A 460 -1.09 13.48 -44.56
CA THR A 460 0.19 14.17 -44.32
C THR A 460 0.02 15.31 -43.32
N VAL A 461 0.78 15.26 -42.22
CA VAL A 461 0.80 16.29 -41.19
C VAL A 461 2.12 17.06 -41.26
N ASN A 462 2.06 18.38 -41.44
CA ASN A 462 3.18 19.28 -41.22
C ASN A 462 3.10 19.81 -39.78
N PHE A 463 4.06 19.44 -38.93
CA PHE A 463 3.92 19.71 -37.50
C PHE A 463 4.60 21.01 -37.04
N ASN A 464 5.52 21.60 -37.81
CA ASN A 464 6.35 22.72 -37.34
C ASN A 464 6.49 23.91 -38.30
N SER A 465 5.74 23.97 -39.41
CA SER A 465 5.78 25.10 -40.35
C SER A 465 5.45 26.46 -39.72
N ASP A 466 4.66 26.48 -38.66
CA ASP A 466 4.27 27.64 -37.85
C ASP A 466 5.21 27.91 -36.67
N LEU A 467 6.21 27.07 -36.43
CA LEU A 467 7.17 27.22 -35.33
C LEU A 467 8.37 28.07 -35.76
N ASN A 468 8.12 29.35 -35.99
CA ASN A 468 9.11 30.33 -36.45
C ASN A 468 8.89 31.72 -35.85
N GLU A 469 9.83 32.63 -36.09
CA GLU A 469 9.85 33.99 -35.55
C GLU A 469 9.01 35.00 -36.36
N LYS A 470 8.15 34.55 -37.28
CA LYS A 470 7.25 35.46 -37.98
C LYS A 470 6.30 36.13 -36.97
N PRO A 471 5.94 37.41 -37.14
CA PRO A 471 5.15 38.17 -36.17
C PRO A 471 3.84 37.48 -35.75
N GLU A 472 3.17 36.79 -36.67
CA GLU A 472 1.92 36.05 -36.43
C GLU A 472 2.10 34.79 -35.55
N ASN A 473 3.32 34.24 -35.46
CA ASN A 473 3.62 32.96 -34.82
C ASN A 473 4.44 33.11 -33.54
N ILE A 474 5.37 34.07 -33.50
CA ILE A 474 6.47 34.12 -32.53
C ILE A 474 6.00 34.01 -31.07
N TYR A 475 5.01 34.81 -30.67
CA TYR A 475 4.49 34.84 -29.29
C TYR A 475 3.18 34.05 -29.11
N SER A 476 2.52 33.64 -30.19
CA SER A 476 1.21 32.98 -30.19
C SER A 476 1.33 31.45 -30.24
N ILE A 477 2.28 30.93 -31.01
CA ILE A 477 2.46 29.50 -31.29
C ILE A 477 3.89 29.09 -30.96
N PHE A 478 4.89 29.76 -31.55
CA PHE A 478 6.29 29.33 -31.49
C PHE A 478 6.81 29.23 -30.05
N TYR A 479 6.93 30.34 -29.32
CA TYR A 479 7.45 30.31 -27.95
C TYR A 479 6.63 29.43 -27.00
N PRO A 480 5.28 29.49 -26.97
CA PRO A 480 4.49 28.59 -26.14
C PRO A 480 4.76 27.10 -26.42
N THR A 481 4.85 26.71 -27.69
CA THR A 481 5.07 25.31 -28.09
C THR A 481 6.48 24.84 -27.74
N VAL A 482 7.53 25.56 -28.13
CA VAL A 482 8.91 25.11 -27.90
C VAL A 482 9.28 25.10 -26.42
N ALA A 483 8.70 26.01 -25.61
CA ALA A 483 8.87 25.98 -24.16
C ALA A 483 8.24 24.71 -23.53
N SER A 484 7.17 24.20 -24.14
CA SER A 484 6.51 22.94 -23.75
C SER A 484 7.18 21.68 -24.29
N ARG A 485 8.17 21.85 -25.18
CA ARG A 485 9.09 20.84 -25.76
C ARG A 485 8.48 19.77 -26.68
N VAL A 486 7.17 19.77 -26.85
CA VAL A 486 6.45 18.81 -27.69
C VAL A 486 5.51 19.53 -28.65
N VAL A 487 5.16 18.87 -29.74
CA VAL A 487 4.12 19.29 -30.67
C VAL A 487 3.06 18.21 -30.71
N GLU A 488 1.82 18.59 -30.43
CA GLU A 488 0.64 17.76 -30.63
C GLU A 488 -0.03 18.19 -31.93
N LYS A 489 -0.28 17.23 -32.83
CA LYS A 489 -1.21 17.42 -33.96
C LYS A 489 -2.27 16.33 -33.94
N LYS A 490 -3.46 16.67 -34.42
CA LYS A 490 -4.64 15.81 -34.44
C LYS A 490 -5.03 15.51 -35.88
N VAL A 491 -5.42 14.27 -36.13
CA VAL A 491 -5.85 13.78 -37.43
C VAL A 491 -7.15 12.99 -37.23
N GLU A 492 -8.19 13.32 -37.99
CA GLU A 492 -9.41 12.50 -38.04
C GLU A 492 -9.24 11.41 -39.08
N LEU A 493 -9.53 10.16 -38.73
CA LEU A 493 -9.48 9.01 -39.63
C LEU A 493 -10.80 8.24 -39.55
N GLU A 494 -11.27 7.78 -40.70
CA GLU A 494 -12.33 6.77 -40.78
C GLU A 494 -11.77 5.41 -40.36
N VAL A 495 -12.59 4.61 -39.67
CA VAL A 495 -12.25 3.26 -39.22
C VAL A 495 -12.86 2.26 -40.19
N PRO A 496 -12.05 1.51 -40.96
CA PRO A 496 -12.55 0.47 -41.85
C PRO A 496 -13.23 -0.66 -41.08
N ALA A 497 -14.07 -1.46 -41.76
CA ALA A 497 -14.63 -2.65 -41.14
C ALA A 497 -13.51 -3.67 -40.87
N SER A 498 -13.51 -4.26 -39.67
CA SER A 498 -12.58 -5.30 -39.24
C SER A 498 -13.37 -6.47 -38.64
N GLU A 499 -13.01 -7.71 -39.00
CA GLU A 499 -13.73 -8.91 -38.55
C GLU A 499 -13.55 -9.19 -37.05
N ASP A 500 -12.38 -8.87 -36.50
CA ASP A 500 -12.01 -9.12 -35.10
C ASP A 500 -11.82 -7.82 -34.29
N GLY A 501 -12.14 -6.67 -34.91
CA GLY A 501 -11.94 -5.33 -34.33
C GLY A 501 -10.47 -4.90 -34.24
N THR A 502 -9.55 -5.64 -34.84
CA THR A 502 -8.12 -5.30 -34.87
C THR A 502 -7.84 -4.30 -35.98
N HIS A 503 -7.04 -3.28 -35.65
CA HIS A 503 -6.61 -2.22 -36.55
C HIS A 503 -5.11 -1.93 -36.40
N ILE A 504 -4.49 -1.44 -37.48
CA ILE A 504 -3.08 -1.04 -37.52
C ILE A 504 -2.98 0.43 -37.92
N LEU A 505 -2.53 1.26 -36.97
CA LEU A 505 -2.15 2.64 -37.23
C LEU A 505 -0.69 2.68 -37.68
N THR A 506 -0.40 3.33 -38.80
CA THR A 506 0.97 3.48 -39.32
C THR A 506 1.39 4.95 -39.33
N LEU A 507 2.56 5.22 -38.77
CA LEU A 507 3.25 6.50 -38.82
C LEU A 507 4.48 6.38 -39.73
N SER A 508 4.60 7.26 -40.74
CA SER A 508 5.75 7.29 -41.65
C SER A 508 6.38 8.67 -41.66
N PRO A 509 7.64 8.83 -41.19
CA PRO A 509 8.34 10.11 -41.27
C PRO A 509 8.67 10.45 -42.73
N LEU A 510 8.41 11.69 -43.16
CA LEU A 510 8.79 12.20 -44.49
C LEU A 510 10.03 13.09 -44.46
N ASP A 511 10.43 13.52 -43.27
CA ASP A 511 11.61 14.34 -43.03
C ASP A 511 12.42 13.71 -41.87
N PRO A 512 13.76 13.78 -41.88
CA PRO A 512 14.59 13.20 -40.83
C PRO A 512 14.53 14.04 -39.54
N GLY A 513 14.89 13.44 -38.39
CA GLY A 513 14.95 14.14 -37.10
C GLY A 513 13.61 14.28 -36.38
N ILE A 514 12.58 13.58 -36.85
CA ILE A 514 11.30 13.43 -36.15
C ILE A 514 11.47 12.39 -35.04
N VAL A 515 11.01 12.73 -33.84
CA VAL A 515 10.99 11.83 -32.68
C VAL A 515 9.54 11.69 -32.23
N PHE A 516 8.96 10.51 -32.39
CA PHE A 516 7.61 10.18 -31.92
C PHE A 516 7.68 9.81 -30.45
N GLU A 517 6.84 10.43 -29.62
CA GLU A 517 6.83 10.20 -28.17
C GLU A 517 5.58 9.41 -27.75
N LYS A 518 4.40 9.82 -28.24
CA LYS A 518 3.13 9.24 -27.82
C LYS A 518 2.06 9.35 -28.90
N ILE A 519 1.18 8.35 -28.93
CA ILE A 519 0.00 8.32 -29.79
C ILE A 519 -1.24 8.16 -28.92
N VAL A 520 -2.31 8.88 -29.23
CA VAL A 520 -3.63 8.64 -28.65
C VAL A 520 -4.67 8.48 -29.76
N VAL A 521 -5.31 7.33 -29.81
CA VAL A 521 -6.46 7.07 -30.69
C VAL A 521 -7.72 7.28 -29.85
N ASP A 522 -8.40 8.39 -30.09
CA ASP A 522 -9.57 8.84 -29.33
C ASP A 522 -10.87 8.56 -30.11
N PHE A 523 -11.79 7.83 -29.48
CA PHE A 523 -13.14 7.56 -29.99
C PHE A 523 -14.22 8.03 -29.00
N GLY A 524 -13.93 9.11 -28.26
CA GLY A 524 -14.87 9.81 -27.38
C GLY A 524 -14.50 9.83 -25.91
N GLY A 525 -13.35 9.25 -25.54
CA GLY A 525 -12.92 9.09 -24.15
C GLY A 525 -11.76 9.97 -23.71
N TYR A 526 -11.01 10.56 -24.65
CA TYR A 526 -9.82 11.31 -24.30
C TYR A 526 -10.16 12.55 -23.45
N LYS A 527 -9.41 12.73 -22.37
CA LYS A 527 -9.45 13.92 -21.54
C LYS A 527 -8.17 14.74 -21.74
N PRO A 528 -8.26 16.04 -22.09
CA PRO A 528 -7.11 16.92 -22.19
C PRO A 528 -6.21 16.80 -20.96
N SER A 529 -4.97 16.38 -21.18
CA SER A 529 -4.02 16.05 -20.12
C SER A 529 -2.60 16.31 -20.58
N TYR A 530 -1.77 16.85 -19.69
CA TYR A 530 -0.40 17.26 -20.02
C TYR A 530 0.51 16.08 -20.44
N LEU A 531 0.20 14.88 -19.92
CA LEU A 531 0.90 13.62 -20.21
C LEU A 531 0.15 12.71 -21.20
N PHE A 532 -0.94 13.21 -21.79
CA PHE A 532 -1.75 12.51 -22.79
C PHE A 532 -2.33 11.17 -22.30
N MET A 533 -2.89 11.18 -21.08
CA MET A 533 -3.46 10.03 -20.35
C MET A 533 -2.45 8.92 -20.05
N ASN A 534 -2.80 8.00 -19.15
CA ASN A 534 -1.99 6.81 -18.91
C ASN A 534 -2.08 5.89 -20.13
N GLU A 535 -0.99 5.18 -20.41
CA GLU A 535 -0.94 4.17 -21.47
C GLU A 535 -2.05 3.13 -21.29
N SER A 536 -2.68 2.73 -22.40
CA SER A 536 -3.73 1.73 -22.40
C SER A 536 -3.17 0.31 -22.20
N PRO A 537 -3.98 -0.65 -21.70
CA PRO A 537 -3.53 -2.02 -21.55
C PRO A 537 -2.98 -2.59 -22.85
N SER A 538 -1.85 -3.28 -22.76
CA SER A 538 -1.20 -3.89 -23.92
C SER A 538 -0.53 -5.21 -23.55
N LYS A 539 -0.27 -6.03 -24.56
CA LYS A 539 0.52 -7.26 -24.45
C LYS A 539 1.32 -7.47 -25.72
N ARG A 540 2.45 -8.17 -25.64
CA ARG A 540 3.21 -8.59 -26.82
C ARG A 540 2.76 -9.98 -27.29
N GLU A 541 2.47 -10.08 -28.59
CA GLU A 541 2.30 -11.36 -29.28
C GLU A 541 3.69 -12.01 -29.44
N LEU A 542 3.81 -13.30 -29.07
CA LEU A 542 5.03 -14.10 -29.24
C LEU A 542 5.10 -14.75 -30.62
#